data_AF-A0A535MJS2-F1
#
_entry.id   AF-A0A535MJS2-F1
#
_cell.length_a   1.000
_cell.length_b   1.000
_cell.length_c   1.000
_cell.angle_alpha   90.00
_cell.angle_beta   90.00
_cell.angle_gamma   90.00
#
_symmetry.space_group_name_H-M   'P 1'
#
loop_
_entity.id
_entity.type
_entity.pdbx_description
1 polymer ?
#
loop_
_entity_poly.entity_id
_entity_poly.type
_entity_poly.pdbx_seq_one_letter_code
_entity_poly.pdbx_strand_id
1 'polypeptide(L)'
;MTTGRQGAKVRLILSAVIALAVLLLVIGGVVVVVLAIRQGRLDTSPRALLRLYLYALAFASFLVFLFGATSLVKAGLATVAGRSFSYYQVTYAYGPQGAPPYKSGIAPGPPPVPTDQSERPYRDDLVRGLALILTGGLLWLLHWLGIRALDPPEVRRTSLLAALYSGGLLAIAGLVTVVALPWGIYSLLAYYVLPQDANGPSNRPGDPLSYAIVFLPVLLYFLWRLVERARGPRVVAKAA
;
A
#
# COMPACT_ATOMS: atom_id res chain seq x y z
N MET A 1 21.87 -12.40 17.23
CA MET A 1 21.97 -12.44 15.75
C MET A 1 20.80 -13.15 15.04
N THR A 2 19.89 -13.84 15.74
CA THR A 2 18.80 -14.63 15.13
C THR A 2 17.51 -13.86 14.85
N THR A 3 17.24 -12.76 15.57
CA THR A 3 16.02 -11.96 15.50
C THR A 3 15.87 -11.13 14.21
N GLY A 4 16.95 -10.52 13.71
CA GLY A 4 16.91 -9.71 12.48
C GLY A 4 16.57 -10.52 11.22
N ARG A 5 16.98 -11.80 11.17
CA ARG A 5 16.73 -12.70 10.03
C ARG A 5 15.27 -13.18 9.99
N GLN A 6 14.60 -13.30 11.13
CA GLN A 6 13.19 -13.68 11.19
C GLN A 6 12.28 -12.52 10.73
N GLY A 7 12.53 -11.29 11.18
CA GLY A 7 11.76 -10.12 10.74
C GLY A 7 11.85 -9.87 9.23
N ALA A 8 13.05 -10.06 8.64
CA ALA A 8 13.24 -9.96 7.20
C ALA A 8 12.47 -11.05 6.42
N LYS A 9 12.46 -12.29 6.93
CA LYS A 9 11.71 -13.40 6.31
C LYS A 9 10.20 -13.14 6.35
N VAL A 10 9.66 -12.68 7.47
CA VAL A 10 8.22 -12.35 7.59
C VAL A 10 7.84 -11.24 6.61
N ARG A 11 8.61 -10.15 6.54
CA ARG A 11 8.37 -9.05 5.57
C ARG A 11 8.41 -9.55 4.12
N LEU A 12 9.38 -10.39 3.78
CA LEU A 12 9.49 -10.99 2.45
C LEU A 12 8.28 -11.85 2.11
N ILE A 13 7.93 -12.79 3.00
CA ILE A 13 6.75 -13.67 2.83
C ILE A 13 5.49 -12.84 2.65
N LEU A 14 5.32 -11.80 3.47
CA LEU A 14 4.15 -10.93 3.42
C LEU A 14 4.05 -10.16 2.10
N SER A 15 5.17 -9.57 1.66
CA SER A 15 5.23 -8.87 0.38
C SER A 15 4.94 -9.81 -0.80
N ALA A 16 5.43 -11.05 -0.73
CA ALA A 16 5.17 -12.08 -1.73
C ALA A 16 3.70 -12.51 -1.75
N VAL A 17 3.08 -12.71 -0.58
CA VAL A 17 1.66 -13.07 -0.46
C VAL A 17 0.76 -11.96 -0.99
N ILE A 18 1.03 -10.69 -0.64
CA ILE A 18 0.28 -9.54 -1.15
C ILE A 18 0.45 -9.44 -2.67
N ALA A 19 1.68 -9.53 -3.18
CA ALA A 19 1.95 -9.48 -4.61
C ALA A 19 1.23 -10.61 -5.38
N LEU A 20 1.26 -11.83 -4.84
CA LEU A 20 0.56 -12.99 -5.41
C LEU A 20 -0.96 -12.77 -5.39
N ALA A 21 -1.53 -12.29 -4.30
CA ALA A 21 -2.96 -12.05 -4.21
C ALA A 21 -3.42 -10.95 -5.18
N VAL A 22 -2.65 -9.87 -5.34
CA VAL A 22 -2.94 -8.84 -6.35
C VAL A 22 -2.84 -9.43 -7.76
N LEU A 23 -1.84 -10.25 -8.05
CA LEU A 23 -1.69 -10.92 -9.34
C LEU A 23 -2.90 -11.82 -9.64
N LEU A 24 -3.30 -12.67 -8.69
CA LEU A 24 -4.46 -13.55 -8.81
C LEU A 24 -5.76 -12.76 -9.02
N LEU A 25 -5.90 -11.61 -8.35
CA LEU A 25 -7.04 -10.73 -8.52
C LEU A 25 -7.09 -10.10 -9.92
N VAL A 26 -5.95 -9.66 -10.45
CA VAL A 26 -5.84 -9.13 -11.82
C VAL A 26 -6.19 -10.22 -12.84
N ILE A 27 -5.61 -11.42 -12.69
CA ILE A 27 -5.90 -12.56 -13.57
C ILE A 27 -7.38 -12.93 -13.50
N GLY A 28 -7.95 -13.04 -12.30
CA GLY A 28 -9.37 -13.33 -12.10
C GLY A 28 -10.27 -12.28 -12.74
N GLY A 29 -9.94 -10.99 -12.60
CA GLY A 29 -10.65 -9.89 -13.25
C GLY A 29 -10.62 -10.01 -14.78
N VAL A 30 -9.46 -10.31 -15.37
CA VAL A 30 -9.31 -10.54 -16.82
C VAL A 30 -10.15 -11.73 -17.27
N VAL A 31 -10.10 -12.85 -16.54
CA VAL A 31 -10.90 -14.05 -16.84
C VAL A 31 -12.39 -13.71 -16.82
N VAL A 32 -12.88 -12.98 -15.82
CA VAL A 32 -14.29 -12.56 -15.75
C VAL A 32 -14.67 -11.67 -16.94
N VAL A 33 -13.81 -10.73 -17.35
CA VAL A 33 -14.05 -9.89 -18.54
C VAL A 33 -14.13 -10.74 -19.80
N VAL A 34 -13.17 -11.66 -20.02
CA VAL A 34 -13.15 -12.55 -21.19
C VAL A 34 -14.40 -13.43 -21.24
N LEU A 35 -14.79 -14.02 -20.11
CA LEU A 35 -16.01 -14.83 -20.02
C LEU A 35 -17.26 -13.98 -20.27
N ALA A 36 -17.31 -12.75 -19.75
CA ALA A 36 -18.43 -11.84 -19.98
C ALA A 36 -18.57 -11.44 -21.46
N ILE A 37 -17.47 -11.26 -22.18
CA ILE A 37 -17.49 -11.03 -23.64
C ILE A 37 -18.01 -12.29 -24.36
N ARG A 38 -17.49 -13.47 -24.02
CA ARG A 38 -17.92 -14.74 -24.62
C ARG A 38 -19.40 -15.05 -24.38
N GLN A 39 -19.94 -14.63 -23.24
CA GLN A 39 -21.34 -14.80 -22.87
C GLN A 39 -22.26 -13.69 -23.40
N GLY A 40 -21.74 -12.71 -24.16
CA GLY A 40 -22.52 -11.58 -24.67
C GLY A 40 -22.96 -10.58 -23.60
N ARG A 41 -22.40 -10.64 -22.39
CA ARG A 41 -22.69 -9.71 -21.28
C ARG A 41 -21.92 -8.39 -21.41
N LEU A 42 -20.83 -8.40 -22.16
CA LEU A 42 -20.08 -7.22 -22.59
C LEU A 42 -19.96 -7.27 -24.12
N ASP A 43 -20.29 -6.16 -24.78
CA ASP A 43 -20.13 -5.98 -26.21
C ASP A 43 -18.69 -5.55 -26.55
N THR A 44 -18.32 -5.72 -27.82
CA THR A 44 -17.02 -5.31 -28.36
C THR A 44 -17.11 -4.00 -29.15
N SER A 45 -18.17 -3.22 -28.93
CA SER A 45 -18.33 -1.91 -29.57
C SER A 45 -17.20 -0.95 -29.17
N PRO A 46 -16.87 0.06 -29.99
CA PRO A 46 -15.87 1.06 -29.63
C PRO A 46 -16.15 1.73 -28.28
N ARG A 47 -17.44 1.94 -27.96
CA ARG A 47 -17.86 2.50 -26.67
C ARG A 47 -17.54 1.55 -25.51
N ALA A 48 -17.81 0.26 -25.66
CA ALA A 48 -17.52 -0.74 -24.63
C ALA A 48 -16.02 -0.91 -24.38
N LEU A 49 -15.22 -0.91 -25.46
CA LEU A 49 -13.76 -0.95 -25.36
C LEU A 49 -13.20 0.28 -24.65
N LEU A 50 -13.74 1.48 -24.95
CA LEU A 50 -13.38 2.70 -24.24
C LEU A 50 -13.73 2.62 -22.75
N ARG A 51 -14.91 2.09 -22.40
CA ARG A 51 -15.30 1.88 -20.98
C ARG A 51 -14.32 0.95 -20.27
N LEU A 52 -13.99 -0.19 -20.89
CA LEU A 52 -13.04 -1.16 -20.33
C LEU A 52 -11.67 -0.50 -20.10
N TYR A 53 -11.16 0.24 -21.08
CA TYR A 53 -9.93 1.02 -20.97
C TYR A 53 -9.98 1.99 -19.79
N LEU A 54 -11.03 2.82 -19.70
CA LEU A 54 -11.17 3.82 -18.66
C LEU A 54 -11.21 3.19 -17.26
N TYR A 55 -11.97 2.10 -17.07
CA TYR A 55 -12.03 1.39 -15.79
C TYR A 55 -10.70 0.72 -15.43
N ALA A 56 -10.02 0.09 -16.39
CA ALA A 56 -8.72 -0.56 -16.16
C ALA A 56 -7.64 0.46 -15.78
N LEU A 57 -7.56 1.58 -16.49
CA LEU A 57 -6.57 2.62 -16.21
C LEU A 57 -6.90 3.37 -14.92
N ALA A 58 -8.17 3.69 -14.66
CA ALA A 58 -8.57 4.26 -13.37
C ALA A 58 -8.20 3.32 -12.21
N PHE A 59 -8.36 2.01 -12.38
CA PHE A 59 -7.98 1.02 -11.37
C PHE A 59 -6.47 1.04 -11.12
N ALA A 60 -5.67 0.87 -12.19
CA ALA A 60 -4.22 0.81 -12.10
C ALA A 60 -3.63 2.11 -11.54
N SER A 61 -4.07 3.27 -12.03
CA SER A 61 -3.60 4.57 -11.56
C SER A 61 -3.98 4.85 -10.11
N PHE A 62 -5.16 4.39 -9.66
CA PHE A 62 -5.53 4.51 -8.25
C PHE A 62 -4.62 3.67 -7.35
N LEU A 63 -4.23 2.46 -7.77
CA LEU A 63 -3.25 1.67 -7.01
C LEU A 63 -1.89 2.37 -6.93
N VAL A 64 -1.43 2.96 -8.03
CA VAL A 64 -0.19 3.78 -8.05
C VAL A 64 -0.30 4.94 -7.05
N PHE A 65 -1.43 5.64 -7.04
CA PHE A 65 -1.70 6.70 -6.07
C PHE A 65 -1.63 6.19 -4.62
N LEU A 66 -2.24 5.04 -4.31
CA LEU A 66 -2.20 4.45 -2.97
C LEU A 66 -0.79 4.06 -2.54
N PHE A 67 0.03 3.49 -3.44
CA PHE A 67 1.44 3.22 -3.17
C PHE A 67 2.23 4.50 -2.89
N GLY A 68 1.94 5.58 -3.61
CA GLY A 68 2.51 6.90 -3.33
C GLY A 68 2.12 7.41 -1.95
N ALA A 69 0.84 7.29 -1.60
CA ALA A 69 0.31 7.68 -0.29
C ALA A 69 0.96 6.90 0.85
N THR A 70 1.20 5.59 0.71
CA THR A 70 1.89 4.82 1.76
C THR A 70 3.31 5.31 1.99
N SER A 71 4.08 5.59 0.93
CA SER A 71 5.44 6.12 1.07
C SER A 71 5.45 7.50 1.73
N LEU A 72 4.51 8.39 1.38
CA LEU A 72 4.41 9.72 2.02
C LEU A 72 3.95 9.63 3.48
N VAL A 73 2.98 8.78 3.80
CA VAL A 73 2.55 8.58 5.20
C VAL A 73 3.70 8.03 6.02
N LYS A 74 4.46 7.06 5.52
CA LYS A 74 5.63 6.52 6.20
C LYS A 74 6.69 7.59 6.47
N ALA A 75 6.99 8.41 5.47
CA ALA A 75 7.91 9.53 5.60
C ALA A 75 7.39 10.58 6.60
N GLY A 76 6.10 10.90 6.58
CA GLY A 76 5.44 11.81 7.53
C GLY A 76 5.43 11.26 8.97
N LEU A 77 5.24 9.96 9.16
CA LEU A 77 5.41 9.34 10.49
C LEU A 77 6.85 9.51 10.99
N ALA A 78 7.84 9.44 10.09
CA ALA A 78 9.24 9.62 10.44
C ALA A 78 9.62 11.07 10.78
N THR A 79 8.87 12.06 10.29
CA THR A 79 9.09 13.47 10.66
C THR A 79 8.53 13.79 12.04
N VAL A 80 7.39 13.17 12.41
CA VAL A 80 6.71 13.46 13.68
C VAL A 80 7.22 12.57 14.83
N ALA A 81 7.43 11.27 14.58
CA ALA A 81 7.81 10.29 15.61
C ALA A 81 9.33 9.95 15.62
N GLY A 82 10.11 10.64 14.79
CA GLY A 82 11.54 10.41 14.62
C GLY A 82 11.86 9.36 13.56
N ARG A 83 13.08 9.44 12.99
CA ARG A 83 13.50 8.58 11.88
C ARG A 83 13.49 7.09 12.22
N SER A 84 13.89 6.73 13.44
CA SER A 84 13.90 5.36 13.95
C SER A 84 12.52 4.70 14.00
N PHE A 85 11.43 5.49 13.99
CA PHE A 85 10.06 4.98 13.97
C PHE A 85 9.72 4.28 12.63
N SER A 86 10.24 4.81 11.52
CA SER A 86 9.94 4.32 10.17
C SER A 86 11.14 3.68 9.45
N TYR A 87 12.36 4.04 9.83
CA TYR A 87 13.59 3.70 9.11
C TYR A 87 14.66 3.13 10.03
N TYR A 88 15.61 2.39 9.46
CA TYR A 88 16.77 1.87 10.18
C TYR A 88 17.75 3.02 10.41
N GLN A 89 18.03 3.31 11.68
CA GLN A 89 19.20 4.09 12.09
C GLN A 89 20.22 3.10 12.64
N VAL A 90 21.50 3.35 12.35
CA VAL A 90 22.71 2.61 12.78
C VAL A 90 23.19 1.50 11.84
N THR A 91 24.32 1.79 11.17
CA THR A 91 25.43 0.83 11.02
C THR A 91 26.67 1.52 11.59
N TYR A 92 27.32 0.90 12.58
CA TYR A 92 28.70 1.24 12.91
C TYR A 92 29.54 0.86 11.69
N ALA A 93 30.16 1.83 11.02
CA ALA A 93 31.18 1.51 10.04
C ALA A 93 32.33 0.84 10.79
N TYR A 94 32.43 -0.49 10.74
CA TYR A 94 33.70 -1.15 11.04
C TYR A 94 34.72 -0.48 10.12
N GLY A 95 35.78 0.07 10.73
CA GLY A 95 36.88 0.69 9.99
C GLY A 95 37.41 -0.23 8.88
N PRO A 96 38.18 0.30 7.92
CA PRO A 96 38.51 -0.35 6.65
C PRO A 96 38.78 -1.85 6.84
N GLN A 97 38.01 -2.66 6.12
CA GLN A 97 38.07 -4.13 6.13
C GLN A 97 39.50 -4.55 5.75
N GLY A 98 40.30 -4.88 6.77
CA GLY A 98 41.75 -5.07 6.64
C GLY A 98 42.55 -4.79 7.89
N ALA A 99 41.95 -4.28 8.98
CA ALA A 99 42.67 -4.12 10.24
C ALA A 99 43.10 -5.50 10.79
N PRO A 100 44.40 -5.75 11.01
CA PRO A 100 44.90 -7.02 11.53
C PRO A 100 44.30 -7.31 12.92
N PRO A 101 44.19 -8.59 13.33
CA PRO A 101 43.74 -8.95 14.67
C PRO A 101 44.53 -8.17 15.71
N TYR A 102 43.81 -7.60 16.67
CA TYR A 102 44.29 -6.66 17.69
C TYR A 102 45.65 -7.11 18.25
N LYS A 103 46.74 -6.44 17.84
CA LYS A 103 48.01 -6.50 18.56
C LYS A 103 47.86 -5.64 19.81
N SER A 104 48.01 -6.23 20.99
CA SER A 104 48.00 -5.51 22.26
C SER A 104 49.05 -4.39 22.24
N GLY A 105 48.62 -3.15 22.42
CA GLY A 105 49.51 -1.97 22.49
C GLY A 105 49.21 -0.85 21.49
N ILE A 106 48.26 -1.01 20.56
CA ILE A 106 47.81 0.08 19.69
C ILE A 106 46.61 0.78 20.34
N ALA A 107 46.69 2.10 20.51
CA ALA A 107 45.60 2.92 21.03
C ALA A 107 44.30 2.64 20.25
N PRO A 108 43.12 2.61 20.90
CA PRO A 108 41.86 2.38 20.21
C PRO A 108 41.75 3.33 19.02
N GLY A 109 41.51 2.79 17.82
CA GLY A 109 41.17 3.61 16.66
C GLY A 109 39.97 4.51 16.98
N PRO A 110 39.79 5.64 16.28
CA PRO A 110 38.68 6.54 16.54
C PRO A 110 37.37 5.74 16.53
N PRO A 111 36.47 5.97 17.50
CA PRO A 111 35.22 5.24 17.59
C PRO A 111 34.47 5.36 16.27
N PRO A 112 33.81 4.28 15.81
CA PRO A 112 33.05 4.30 14.56
C PRO A 112 32.07 5.48 14.56
N VAL A 113 32.21 6.38 13.59
CA VAL A 113 31.34 7.53 13.45
C VAL A 113 29.93 7.02 13.13
N PRO A 114 28.91 7.32 13.97
CA PRO A 114 27.54 6.98 13.66
C PRO A 114 27.15 7.66 12.35
N THR A 115 26.89 6.87 11.31
CA THR A 115 26.31 7.39 10.07
C THR A 115 24.81 7.15 10.10
N ASP A 116 24.04 8.23 9.98
CA ASP A 116 22.59 8.13 9.85
C ASP A 116 22.24 7.57 8.46
N GLN A 117 21.99 6.26 8.41
CA GLN A 117 21.57 5.58 7.19
C GLN A 117 20.06 5.70 6.91
N SER A 118 19.30 6.34 7.79
CA SER A 118 17.86 6.52 7.60
C SER A 118 17.51 7.63 6.62
N GLU A 119 18.42 8.59 6.41
CA GLU A 119 18.13 9.78 5.61
C GLU A 119 17.92 9.45 4.12
N ARG A 120 18.69 8.51 3.57
CA ARG A 120 18.52 8.05 2.18
C ARG A 120 17.15 7.40 1.94
N PRO A 121 16.76 6.32 2.63
CA PRO A 121 15.46 5.69 2.40
C PRO A 121 14.28 6.62 2.75
N TYR A 122 14.45 7.55 3.69
CA TYR A 122 13.47 8.61 3.94
C TYR A 122 13.27 9.52 2.74
N ARG A 123 14.36 10.07 2.16
CA ARG A 123 14.28 10.91 0.97
C ARG A 123 13.74 10.16 -0.24
N ASP A 124 14.14 8.90 -0.40
CA ASP A 124 13.65 8.03 -1.46
C ASP A 124 12.13 7.85 -1.36
N ASP A 125 11.60 7.55 -0.16
CA ASP A 125 10.15 7.42 0.08
C ASP A 125 9.41 8.75 -0.13
N LEU A 126 9.99 9.90 0.24
CA LEU A 126 9.40 11.20 -0.04
C LEU A 126 9.27 11.47 -1.54
N VAL A 127 10.38 11.35 -2.27
CA VAL A 127 10.44 11.66 -3.72
C VAL A 127 9.58 10.67 -4.49
N ARG A 128 9.71 9.37 -4.21
CA ARG A 128 8.88 8.33 -4.82
C ARG A 128 7.41 8.55 -4.49
N GLY A 129 7.10 8.79 -3.21
CA GLY A 129 5.73 8.99 -2.75
C GLY A 129 5.05 10.16 -3.46
N LEU A 130 5.74 11.30 -3.56
CA LEU A 130 5.25 12.48 -4.26
C LEU A 130 5.07 12.22 -5.77
N ALA A 131 6.06 11.62 -6.42
CA ALA A 131 5.97 11.30 -7.85
C ALA A 131 4.78 10.37 -8.17
N LEU A 132 4.56 9.35 -7.34
CA LEU A 132 3.47 8.39 -7.52
C LEU A 132 2.10 9.00 -7.19
N ILE A 133 1.98 9.86 -6.16
CA ILE A 133 0.73 10.59 -5.89
C ILE A 133 0.38 11.51 -7.06
N LEU A 134 1.33 12.31 -7.53
CA LEU A 134 1.03 13.29 -8.58
C LEU A 134 0.66 12.58 -9.89
N THR A 135 1.45 11.60 -10.30
CA THR A 135 1.21 10.86 -11.54
C THR A 135 -0.02 9.96 -11.44
N GLY A 136 -0.09 9.13 -10.40
CA GLY A 136 -1.20 8.22 -10.18
C GLY A 136 -2.51 8.95 -9.94
N GLY A 137 -2.48 10.03 -9.17
CA GLY A 137 -3.64 10.88 -8.88
C GLY A 137 -4.16 11.60 -10.12
N LEU A 138 -3.28 12.20 -10.92
CA LEU A 138 -3.67 12.85 -12.18
C LEU A 138 -4.29 11.86 -13.15
N LEU A 139 -3.61 10.73 -13.40
CA LEU A 139 -4.13 9.71 -14.30
C LEU A 139 -5.45 9.13 -13.79
N TRP A 140 -5.54 8.80 -12.50
CA TRP A 140 -6.78 8.32 -11.91
C TRP A 140 -7.93 9.33 -12.09
N LEU A 141 -7.68 10.60 -11.79
CA LEU A 141 -8.68 11.66 -11.90
C LEU A 141 -9.17 11.80 -13.34
N LEU A 142 -8.27 11.87 -14.33
CA LEU A 142 -8.63 11.98 -15.75
C LEU A 142 -9.49 10.80 -16.22
N HIS A 143 -9.09 9.57 -15.90
CA HIS A 143 -9.86 8.38 -16.30
C HIS A 143 -11.19 8.28 -15.56
N TRP A 144 -11.23 8.67 -14.29
CA TRP A 144 -12.46 8.72 -13.50
C TRP A 144 -13.44 9.78 -14.03
N LEU A 145 -12.96 10.95 -14.43
CA LEU A 145 -13.76 11.96 -15.12
C LEU A 145 -14.28 11.42 -16.46
N GLY A 146 -13.45 10.69 -17.22
CA GLY A 146 -13.87 9.98 -18.43
C GLY A 146 -15.01 8.99 -18.20
N ILE A 147 -14.93 8.17 -17.14
CA ILE A 147 -16.01 7.25 -16.75
C ILE A 147 -17.29 8.03 -16.43
N ARG A 148 -17.16 9.15 -15.70
CA ARG A 148 -18.32 9.98 -15.31
C ARG A 148 -18.98 10.67 -16.50
N ALA A 149 -18.20 11.08 -17.49
CA ALA A 149 -18.70 11.69 -18.72
C ALA A 149 -19.38 10.66 -19.63
N LEU A 150 -18.90 9.41 -19.65
CA LEU A 150 -19.38 8.38 -20.55
C LEU A 150 -20.63 7.64 -20.05
N ASP A 151 -20.69 7.30 -18.76
CA ASP A 151 -21.79 6.52 -18.19
C ASP A 151 -22.52 7.32 -17.10
N PRO A 152 -23.85 7.51 -17.18
CA PRO A 152 -24.60 8.15 -16.10
C PRO A 152 -24.67 7.27 -14.84
N PRO A 153 -25.00 7.83 -13.66
CA PRO A 153 -24.96 7.12 -12.38
C PRO A 153 -25.76 5.81 -12.35
N GLU A 154 -26.89 5.76 -13.05
CA GLU A 154 -27.81 4.62 -13.09
C GLU A 154 -27.16 3.43 -13.79
N VAL A 155 -26.49 3.67 -14.92
CA VAL A 155 -25.75 2.65 -15.69
C VAL A 155 -24.55 2.14 -14.89
N ARG A 156 -23.85 3.01 -14.16
CA ARG A 156 -22.69 2.61 -13.36
C ARG A 156 -23.06 1.73 -12.16
N ARG A 157 -24.29 1.81 -11.64
CA ARG A 157 -24.73 1.01 -10.49
C ARG A 157 -24.90 -0.47 -10.82
N THR A 158 -25.29 -0.79 -12.06
CA THR A 158 -25.52 -2.18 -12.53
C THR A 158 -24.39 -2.72 -13.41
N SER A 159 -23.44 -1.87 -13.79
CA SER A 159 -22.31 -2.23 -14.66
C SER A 159 -21.36 -3.24 -14.02
N LEU A 160 -21.06 -4.33 -14.76
CA LEU A 160 -20.04 -5.32 -14.40
C LEU A 160 -18.66 -4.68 -14.24
N LEU A 161 -18.27 -3.75 -15.12
CA LEU A 161 -16.97 -3.07 -15.04
C LEU A 161 -16.86 -2.22 -13.77
N ALA A 162 -17.94 -1.53 -13.40
CA ALA A 162 -18.01 -0.77 -12.16
C ALA A 162 -17.95 -1.68 -10.92
N ALA A 163 -18.55 -2.87 -11.00
CA ALA A 163 -18.49 -3.88 -9.96
C ALA A 163 -17.06 -4.46 -9.82
N LEU A 164 -16.40 -4.81 -10.92
CA LEU A 164 -15.02 -5.29 -10.93
C LEU A 164 -14.04 -4.23 -10.40
N TYR A 165 -14.20 -2.97 -10.82
CA TYR A 165 -13.41 -1.85 -10.31
C TYR A 165 -13.57 -1.69 -8.79
N SER A 166 -14.82 -1.59 -8.32
CA SER A 166 -15.10 -1.32 -6.89
C SER A 166 -14.76 -2.54 -6.02
N GLY A 167 -15.12 -3.74 -6.49
CA GLY A 167 -14.88 -5.01 -5.80
C GLY A 167 -13.40 -5.38 -5.78
N GLY A 168 -12.65 -5.12 -6.85
CA GLY A 168 -11.21 -5.30 -6.88
C GLY A 168 -10.48 -4.39 -5.90
N LEU A 169 -10.85 -3.09 -5.86
CA LEU A 169 -10.26 -2.15 -4.90
C LEU A 169 -10.64 -2.51 -3.47
N LEU A 170 -11.87 -2.94 -3.23
CA LEU A 170 -12.32 -3.45 -1.94
C LEU A 170 -11.50 -4.68 -1.50
N ALA A 171 -11.29 -5.64 -2.39
CA ALA A 171 -10.53 -6.86 -2.09
C ALA A 171 -9.07 -6.56 -1.77
N ILE A 172 -8.41 -5.70 -2.56
CA ILE A 172 -7.03 -5.29 -2.29
C ILE A 172 -6.95 -4.53 -0.95
N ALA A 173 -7.83 -3.55 -0.74
CA ALA A 173 -7.80 -2.76 0.50
C ALA A 173 -8.12 -3.61 1.73
N GLY A 174 -9.07 -4.54 1.62
CA GLY A 174 -9.39 -5.51 2.65
C GLY A 174 -8.19 -6.37 3.01
N LEU A 175 -7.55 -6.99 2.00
CA LEU A 175 -6.37 -7.84 2.21
C LEU A 175 -5.22 -7.08 2.88
N VAL A 176 -4.86 -5.91 2.33
CA VAL A 176 -3.78 -5.10 2.88
C VAL A 176 -4.09 -4.67 4.31
N THR A 177 -5.33 -4.25 4.59
CA THR A 177 -5.73 -3.81 5.93
C THR A 177 -5.74 -4.96 6.94
N VAL A 178 -6.28 -6.13 6.59
CA VAL A 178 -6.33 -7.32 7.46
C VAL A 178 -4.92 -7.74 7.92
N VAL A 179 -3.93 -7.56 7.05
CA VAL A 179 -2.53 -7.84 7.35
C VAL A 179 -1.85 -6.70 8.11
N ALA A 180 -1.96 -5.48 7.58
CA ALA A 180 -1.19 -4.34 8.05
C ALA A 180 -1.68 -3.81 9.40
N LEU A 181 -3.00 -3.89 9.68
CA LEU A 181 -3.57 -3.32 10.89
C LEU A 181 -3.11 -4.07 12.15
N PRO A 182 -3.24 -5.42 12.28
CA PRO A 182 -2.72 -6.13 13.45
C PRO A 182 -1.21 -6.00 13.58
N TRP A 183 -0.47 -6.10 12.47
CA TRP A 183 0.99 -5.94 12.47
C TRP A 183 1.40 -4.52 12.89
N GLY A 184 0.68 -3.50 12.47
CA GLY A 184 0.92 -2.10 12.83
C GLY A 184 0.66 -1.83 14.30
N ILE A 185 -0.46 -2.33 14.83
CA ILE A 185 -0.78 -2.24 16.25
C ILE A 185 0.31 -2.93 17.09
N TYR A 186 0.66 -4.17 16.75
CA TYR A 186 1.73 -4.89 17.45
C TYR A 186 3.06 -4.13 17.38
N SER A 187 3.46 -3.67 16.20
CA SER A 187 4.73 -2.95 16.02
C SER A 187 4.76 -1.64 16.79
N LEU A 188 3.64 -0.94 16.88
CA LEU A 188 3.51 0.30 17.63
C LEU A 188 3.64 0.06 19.13
N LEU A 189 2.93 -0.94 19.65
CA LEU A 189 3.03 -1.33 21.06
C LEU A 189 4.44 -1.81 21.40
N ALA A 190 5.03 -2.66 20.55
CA ALA A 190 6.39 -3.15 20.74
C ALA A 190 7.43 -2.03 20.77
N TYR A 191 7.25 -0.98 19.96
CA TYR A 191 8.14 0.18 19.94
C TYR A 191 8.17 0.95 21.27
N TYR A 192 7.03 1.07 21.94
CA TYR A 192 6.94 1.82 23.21
C TYR A 192 7.10 0.95 24.46
N VAL A 193 6.74 -0.33 24.40
CA VAL A 193 6.67 -1.22 25.56
C VAL A 193 7.93 -2.07 25.72
N LEU A 194 8.53 -2.53 24.61
CA LEU A 194 9.67 -3.44 24.70
C LEU A 194 10.99 -2.66 24.82
N PRO A 195 11.97 -3.19 25.58
CA PRO A 195 13.32 -2.64 25.60
C PRO A 195 13.94 -2.63 24.21
N GLN A 196 14.56 -1.52 23.83
CA GLN A 196 15.24 -1.36 22.55
C GLN A 196 16.70 -1.77 22.68
N ASP A 197 17.22 -2.53 21.73
CA ASP A 197 18.62 -2.93 21.69
C ASP A 197 19.52 -1.81 21.13
N ALA A 198 20.83 -1.94 21.36
CA ALA A 198 21.84 -0.95 20.93
C ALA A 198 21.89 -0.73 19.40
N ASN A 199 21.26 -1.60 18.61
CA ASN A 199 21.13 -1.49 17.16
C ASN A 199 19.84 -0.74 16.72
N GLY A 200 19.13 -0.13 17.67
CA GLY A 200 17.86 0.54 17.44
C GLY A 200 16.68 -0.42 17.33
N PRO A 201 15.45 0.11 17.20
CA PRO A 201 14.25 -0.71 17.35
C PRO A 201 14.16 -1.88 16.38
N SER A 202 13.97 -3.08 16.91
CA SER A 202 13.78 -4.29 16.09
C SER A 202 12.47 -4.23 15.29
N ASN A 203 11.42 -3.66 15.89
CA ASN A 203 10.12 -3.40 15.25
C ASN A 203 9.97 -1.92 14.93
N ARG A 204 9.77 -1.61 13.64
CA ARG A 204 9.52 -0.26 13.14
C ARG A 204 8.05 -0.12 12.75
N PRO A 205 7.24 0.61 13.53
CA PRO A 205 5.82 0.74 13.26
C PRO A 205 5.51 1.52 11.97
N GLY A 206 6.41 2.38 11.48
CA GLY A 206 6.13 3.24 10.32
C GLY A 206 5.74 2.48 9.05
N ASP A 207 6.38 1.34 8.76
CA ASP A 207 6.04 0.49 7.60
C ASP A 207 4.58 0.01 7.68
N PRO A 208 4.18 -0.85 8.64
CA PRO A 208 2.81 -1.37 8.71
C PRO A 208 1.75 -0.31 8.97
N LEU A 209 2.04 0.72 9.79
CA LEU A 209 1.07 1.78 10.04
C LEU A 209 0.79 2.60 8.79
N SER A 210 1.77 2.84 7.93
CA SER A 210 1.53 3.58 6.69
C SER A 210 0.52 2.87 5.78
N TYR A 211 0.62 1.54 5.65
CA TYR A 211 -0.38 0.74 4.93
C TYR A 211 -1.75 0.80 5.60
N ALA A 212 -1.82 0.61 6.92
CA ALA A 212 -3.09 0.65 7.65
C ALA A 212 -3.79 2.01 7.53
N ILE A 213 -3.05 3.11 7.69
CA ILE A 213 -3.57 4.49 7.61
C ILE A 213 -4.12 4.79 6.22
N VAL A 214 -3.49 4.28 5.15
CA VAL A 214 -3.93 4.55 3.77
C VAL A 214 -5.06 3.62 3.34
N PHE A 215 -4.94 2.33 3.60
CA PHE A 215 -5.88 1.33 3.05
C PHE A 215 -7.14 1.15 3.90
N LEU A 216 -7.11 1.43 5.21
CA LEU A 216 -8.31 1.34 6.04
C LEU A 216 -9.41 2.32 5.59
N PRO A 217 -9.15 3.62 5.35
CA PRO A 217 -10.16 4.53 4.81
C PRO A 217 -10.70 4.08 3.45
N VAL A 218 -9.84 3.53 2.58
CA VAL A 218 -10.23 3.01 1.27
C VAL A 218 -11.17 1.81 1.41
N LEU A 219 -10.81 0.85 2.29
CA LEU A 219 -11.64 -0.29 2.65
C LEU A 219 -13.02 0.17 3.13
N LEU A 220 -13.05 1.08 4.11
CA LEU A 220 -14.30 1.58 4.69
C LEU A 220 -15.16 2.28 3.63
N TYR A 221 -14.56 3.10 2.77
CA TYR A 221 -15.26 3.77 1.69
C TYR A 221 -15.89 2.79 0.70
N PHE A 222 -15.13 1.81 0.18
CA PHE A 222 -15.65 0.86 -0.80
C PHE A 222 -16.62 -0.15 -0.19
N LEU A 223 -16.42 -0.53 1.08
CA LEU A 223 -17.36 -1.37 1.82
C LEU A 223 -18.69 -0.64 2.02
N TRP A 224 -18.64 0.62 2.47
CA TRP A 224 -19.84 1.44 2.62
C TRP A 224 -20.60 1.57 1.29
N ARG A 225 -19.91 1.89 0.19
CA ARG A 225 -20.49 1.93 -1.15
C ARG A 225 -21.14 0.61 -1.58
N LEU A 226 -20.55 -0.53 -1.23
CA LEU A 226 -21.11 -1.84 -1.52
C LEU A 226 -22.39 -2.09 -0.71
N VAL A 227 -22.37 -1.76 0.59
CA VAL A 227 -23.53 -1.88 1.48
C VAL A 227 -24.67 -0.99 1.00
N GLU A 228 -24.40 0.25 0.57
CA GLU A 228 -25.41 1.14 -0.03
C GLU A 228 -26.05 0.52 -1.28
N ARG A 229 -25.26 -0.10 -2.16
CA ARG A 229 -25.78 -0.78 -3.35
C ARG A 229 -26.63 -2.00 -2.98
N ALA A 230 -26.22 -2.76 -1.97
CA ALA A 230 -26.93 -3.97 -1.53
C ALA A 230 -28.26 -3.67 -0.82
N ARG A 231 -28.37 -2.53 -0.12
CA ARG A 231 -29.58 -2.15 0.63
C ARG A 231 -30.75 -1.68 -0.25
N GLY A 232 -30.53 -1.43 -1.54
CA GLY A 232 -31.56 -0.93 -2.46
C GLY A 232 -32.12 0.45 -2.06
N PRO A 233 -33.01 1.06 -2.85
CA PRO A 233 -33.78 2.21 -2.40
C PRO A 233 -34.64 1.78 -1.21
N ARG A 234 -34.51 2.46 -0.05
CA ARG A 234 -35.54 2.38 0.98
C ARG A 234 -36.84 2.85 0.33
N VAL A 235 -37.74 1.94 0.03
CA VAL A 235 -39.13 2.28 -0.24
C VAL A 235 -39.64 2.87 1.07
N VAL A 236 -39.57 4.20 1.19
CA VAL A 236 -40.35 4.92 2.19
C VAL A 236 -41.78 4.67 1.77
N ALA A 237 -42.42 3.70 2.42
CA ALA A 237 -43.85 3.49 2.28
C ALA A 237 -44.51 4.85 2.53
N LYS A 238 -45.11 5.44 1.50
CA LYS A 238 -46.06 6.53 1.69
C LYS A 238 -47.15 5.94 2.58
N ALA A 239 -47.24 6.43 3.81
CA ALA A 239 -48.42 6.23 4.63
C ALA A 239 -49.61 6.77 3.83
N ALA A 240 -50.61 5.90 3.63
CA ALA A 240 -51.90 6.24 3.05
C ALA A 240 -52.67 7.19 3.98
#